data_AF-A0A661Q3W2-F1
#
_entry.id   AF-A0A661Q3W2-F1
#
_cell.length_a   1.000
_cell.length_b   1.000
_cell.length_c   1.000
_cell.angle_alpha   90.00
_cell.angle_beta   90.00
_cell.angle_gamma   90.00
#
_symmetry.space_group_name_H-M   'P 1'
#
loop_
_entity.id
_entity.type
_entity.pdbx_description
1 polymer ?
#
loop_
_entity_poly.entity_id
_entity_poly.type
_entity_poly.pdbx_seq_one_letter_code
_entity_poly.pdbx_strand_id
1 'polypeptide(L)'
;MNSQVEQVFNLPAYQRILIVLVIMVALAAGFYFLLYQGQLEQHSSLVKKRDAAQVKLQKNQKIANNLEVYRAEYEKMQARLDEALGELPLKREIPSLLTSIGDLAKDKGLEILRFKPAKESIKGFYAEVPVTLKLSGSYHQAAAFFDAVSKME
;
A
#
# COMPACT_ATOMS: atom_id res chain seq x y z
N MET A 1 -59.27 27.50 -47.14
CA MET A 1 -59.15 26.61 -45.96
C MET A 1 -58.82 25.22 -46.48
N ASN A 2 -57.75 24.60 -45.98
CA ASN A 2 -57.09 23.46 -46.63
C ASN A 2 -58.01 22.23 -46.77
N SER A 3 -58.29 21.85 -48.02
CA SER A 3 -59.12 20.70 -48.45
C SER A 3 -58.68 19.34 -47.88
N GLN A 4 -57.46 19.23 -47.35
CA GLN A 4 -56.97 18.00 -46.71
C GLN A 4 -57.56 17.75 -45.31
N VAL A 5 -58.11 18.77 -44.66
CA VAL A 5 -58.73 18.64 -43.32
C VAL A 5 -60.13 18.02 -43.41
N GLU A 6 -60.85 18.23 -44.52
CA GLU A 6 -62.19 17.68 -44.74
C GLU A 6 -62.19 16.18 -45.10
N GLN A 7 -61.14 15.68 -45.77
CA GLN A 7 -61.03 14.24 -46.07
C GLN A 7 -60.85 13.39 -44.80
N VAL A 8 -60.21 13.94 -43.76
CA VAL A 8 -60.09 13.30 -42.44
C VAL A 8 -61.46 13.16 -41.75
N PHE A 9 -62.40 14.05 -42.10
CA PHE A 9 -63.77 14.05 -41.57
C PHE A 9 -64.78 13.23 -42.40
N ASN A 10 -64.42 12.55 -43.49
CA ASN A 10 -65.34 11.64 -44.19
C ASN A 10 -64.98 10.14 -44.07
N LEU A 11 -64.10 9.79 -43.12
CA LEU A 11 -63.65 8.41 -42.87
C LEU A 11 -64.49 7.73 -41.76
N PRO A 12 -64.75 6.40 -41.84
CA PRO A 12 -65.52 5.64 -40.85
C PRO A 12 -64.96 5.81 -39.43
N ALA A 13 -65.84 5.83 -38.43
CA ALA A 13 -65.51 6.16 -37.03
C ALA A 13 -64.31 5.36 -36.46
N TYR A 14 -64.15 4.11 -36.88
CA TYR A 14 -63.02 3.26 -36.52
C TYR A 14 -61.66 3.84 -36.94
N GLN A 15 -61.55 4.42 -38.15
CA GLN A 15 -60.30 5.00 -38.66
C GLN A 15 -59.93 6.29 -37.92
N ARG A 16 -60.92 7.11 -37.53
CA ARG A 16 -60.66 8.30 -36.71
C ARG A 16 -60.11 7.97 -35.33
N ILE A 17 -60.69 6.97 -34.66
CA ILE A 17 -60.21 6.51 -33.34
C ILE A 17 -58.78 5.97 -33.45
N LEU A 18 -58.48 5.23 -34.51
CA LEU A 18 -57.14 4.69 -34.74
C LEU A 18 -56.11 5.80 -34.96
N ILE A 19 -56.43 6.83 -35.75
CA ILE A 19 -55.52 7.98 -35.96
C ILE A 19 -55.26 8.73 -34.64
N VAL A 20 -56.29 8.98 -33.84
CA VAL A 20 -56.13 9.66 -32.54
C VAL A 20 -55.27 8.82 -31.58
N LEU A 21 -55.48 7.51 -31.56
CA LEU A 21 -54.69 6.60 -30.71
C LEU A 21 -53.21 6.57 -31.14
N VAL A 22 -52.94 6.55 -32.45
CA VAL A 22 -51.56 6.63 -32.97
C VAL A 22 -50.89 7.96 -32.59
N ILE A 23 -51.60 9.07 -32.70
CA ILE A 23 -51.08 10.39 -32.28
C ILE A 23 -50.80 10.41 -30.78
N MET A 24 -51.68 9.85 -29.94
CA MET A 24 -51.46 9.78 -28.49
C MET A 24 -50.23 8.94 -28.14
N VAL A 25 -50.08 7.77 -28.77
CA VAL A 25 -48.90 6.91 -28.57
C VAL A 25 -47.63 7.60 -29.05
N ALA A 26 -47.67 8.29 -30.20
CA ALA A 26 -46.53 9.03 -30.71
C ALA A 26 -46.11 10.18 -29.78
N LEU A 27 -47.07 10.90 -29.19
CA LEU A 27 -46.79 11.95 -28.20
C LEU A 27 -46.22 11.38 -26.90
N ALA A 28 -46.78 10.29 -26.39
CA ALA A 28 -46.29 9.61 -25.19
C ALA A 28 -44.86 9.06 -25.39
N ALA A 29 -44.60 8.43 -26.53
CA ALA A 29 -43.27 7.96 -26.91
C ALA A 29 -42.29 9.13 -27.05
N GLY A 30 -42.68 10.20 -27.76
CA GLY A 30 -41.86 11.41 -27.89
C GLY A 30 -41.49 12.03 -26.55
N PHE A 31 -42.43 12.13 -25.62
CA PHE A 31 -42.19 12.63 -24.28
C PHE A 31 -41.25 11.72 -23.48
N TYR A 32 -41.46 10.42 -23.54
CA TYR A 32 -40.63 9.43 -22.85
C TYR A 32 -39.17 9.44 -23.35
N PHE A 33 -38.97 9.39 -24.67
CA PHE A 33 -37.63 9.36 -25.27
C PHE A 33 -36.90 10.69 -25.15
N LEU A 34 -37.57 11.83 -25.33
CA LEU A 34 -36.90 13.14 -25.35
C LEU A 34 -36.64 13.72 -23.95
N LEU A 35 -37.55 13.51 -22.99
CA LEU A 35 -37.49 14.22 -21.70
C LEU A 35 -37.25 13.30 -20.50
N TYR A 36 -37.77 12.07 -20.54
CA TYR A 36 -37.71 11.18 -19.37
C TYR A 36 -36.37 10.43 -19.26
N GLN A 37 -35.84 9.94 -20.39
CA GLN A 37 -34.57 9.19 -20.38
C GLN A 37 -33.38 10.05 -19.90
N GLY A 38 -33.26 11.28 -20.38
CA GLY A 38 -32.16 12.18 -19.99
C GLY A 38 -32.18 12.55 -18.50
N GLN A 39 -33.36 12.74 -17.91
CA GLN A 39 -33.48 13.03 -16.48
C GLN A 39 -33.13 11.83 -15.60
N LEU A 40 -33.50 10.62 -16.04
CA LEU A 40 -33.19 9.40 -15.31
C LEU A 40 -31.67 9.12 -15.28
N GLU A 41 -30.99 9.34 -16.42
CA GLU A 41 -29.54 9.24 -16.51
C GLU A 41 -28.83 10.26 -15.63
N GLN A 42 -29.27 11.54 -15.67
CA GLN A 42 -28.73 12.60 -14.82
C GLN A 42 -28.88 12.27 -13.33
N HIS A 43 -30.07 11.83 -12.91
CA HIS A 43 -30.31 11.41 -11.54
C HIS A 43 -29.40 10.25 -11.13
N SER A 44 -29.26 9.22 -11.98
CA SER A 44 -28.36 8.09 -11.70
C SER A 44 -26.89 8.54 -11.57
N SER A 45 -26.46 9.49 -12.39
CA SER A 45 -25.09 10.01 -12.37
C SER A 45 -24.81 10.83 -11.11
N LEU A 46 -25.78 11.61 -10.66
CA LEU A 46 -25.71 12.42 -9.44
C LEU A 46 -25.68 11.53 -8.20
N VAL A 47 -26.50 10.48 -8.16
CA VAL A 47 -26.48 9.49 -7.08
C VAL A 47 -25.12 8.79 -7.00
N LYS A 48 -24.58 8.31 -8.13
CA LYS A 48 -23.24 7.70 -8.17
C LYS A 48 -22.15 8.64 -7.68
N LYS A 49 -22.20 9.93 -8.08
CA LYS A 49 -21.25 10.95 -7.60
C LYS A 49 -21.38 11.19 -6.10
N ARG A 50 -22.60 11.26 -5.58
CA ARG A 50 -22.87 11.43 -4.15
C ARG A 50 -22.30 10.27 -3.34
N ASP A 51 -22.57 9.03 -3.76
CA ASP A 51 -22.12 7.84 -3.05
C ASP A 51 -20.59 7.72 -3.09
N ALA A 52 -19.96 8.01 -4.23
CA ALA A 52 -18.51 8.06 -4.34
C ALA A 52 -17.88 9.13 -3.44
N ALA A 53 -18.49 10.32 -3.36
CA ALA A 53 -18.03 11.39 -2.47
C ALA A 53 -18.20 10.99 -0.99
N GLN A 54 -19.29 10.31 -0.63
CA GLN A 54 -19.54 9.84 0.73
C GLN A 54 -18.54 8.76 1.16
N VAL A 55 -18.21 7.82 0.28
CA VAL A 55 -17.15 6.82 0.53
C VAL A 55 -15.80 7.49 0.77
N LYS A 56 -15.44 8.48 -0.05
CA LYS A 56 -14.19 9.26 0.13
C LYS A 56 -14.18 10.00 1.47
N LEU A 57 -15.29 10.64 1.82
CA LEU A 57 -15.42 11.39 3.06
C LEU A 57 -15.31 10.47 4.29
N GLN A 58 -15.98 9.32 4.28
CA GLN A 58 -15.86 8.33 5.35
C GLN A 58 -14.43 7.79 5.49
N LYS A 59 -13.75 7.51 4.37
CA LYS A 59 -12.34 7.07 4.39
C LYS A 59 -11.45 8.13 5.01
N ASN A 60 -11.59 9.39 4.58
CA ASN A 60 -10.77 10.48 5.08
C ASN A 60 -11.07 10.80 6.55
N GLN A 61 -12.32 10.75 6.99
CA GLN A 61 -12.70 10.93 8.39
C GLN A 61 -12.11 9.84 9.29
N LYS A 62 -12.13 8.56 8.86
CA LYS A 62 -11.49 7.47 9.60
C LYS A 62 -9.98 7.69 9.74
N ILE A 63 -9.32 8.15 8.67
CA ILE A 63 -7.88 8.46 8.71
C ILE A 63 -7.62 9.65 9.65
N ALA A 64 -8.39 10.73 9.54
CA ALA A 64 -8.23 11.92 10.35
C ALA A 64 -8.44 11.64 11.85
N ASN A 65 -9.50 10.91 12.20
CA ASN A 65 -9.80 10.57 13.60
C ASN A 65 -8.74 9.65 14.22
N ASN A 66 -8.11 8.78 13.41
CA ASN A 66 -7.11 7.84 13.91
C ASN A 66 -5.69 8.39 13.81
N LEU A 67 -5.48 9.58 13.21
CA LEU A 67 -4.16 10.13 12.97
C LEU A 67 -3.40 10.42 14.28
N GLU A 68 -4.10 10.94 15.30
CA GLU A 68 -3.51 11.16 16.62
C GLU A 68 -3.10 9.84 17.29
N VAL A 69 -3.91 8.78 17.15
CA VAL A 69 -3.61 7.45 17.69
C VAL A 69 -2.37 6.86 17.02
N TYR A 70 -2.29 6.91 15.68
CA TYR A 70 -1.13 6.43 14.93
C TYR A 70 0.13 7.23 15.25
N ARG A 71 0.01 8.55 15.46
CA ARG A 71 1.14 9.40 15.86
C ARG A 71 1.64 9.03 17.26
N ALA A 72 0.74 8.84 18.22
CA ALA A 72 1.09 8.42 19.57
C ALA A 72 1.73 7.02 19.58
N GLU A 73 1.23 6.09 18.76
CA GLU A 73 1.83 4.76 18.60
C GLU A 73 3.22 4.84 17.97
N TYR A 74 3.40 5.67 16.95
CA TYR A 74 4.71 5.91 16.34
C TYR A 74 5.72 6.47 17.34
N GLU A 75 5.36 7.50 18.11
CA GLU A 75 6.23 8.07 19.13
C GLU A 75 6.58 7.04 20.22
N LYS A 76 5.63 6.19 20.61
CA LYS A 76 5.88 5.09 21.55
C LYS A 76 6.85 4.05 20.98
N MET A 77 6.70 3.69 19.71
CA MET A 77 7.62 2.74 19.05
C MET A 77 9.01 3.35 18.87
N GLN A 78 9.09 4.64 18.55
CA GLN A 78 10.37 5.35 18.47
C GLN A 78 11.07 5.38 19.83
N ALA A 79 10.35 5.69 20.92
CA ALA A 79 10.92 5.70 22.26
C ALA A 79 11.45 4.30 22.67
N ARG A 80 10.72 3.23 22.35
CA ARG A 80 11.18 1.85 22.58
C ARG A 80 12.40 1.49 21.74
N LEU A 81 12.45 1.96 20.50
CA LEU A 81 13.60 1.77 19.64
C LEU A 81 14.81 2.50 20.21
N ASP A 82 14.65 3.75 20.65
CA ASP A 82 15.72 4.55 21.25
C ASP A 82 16.24 3.91 22.55
N GLU A 83 15.34 3.33 23.37
CA GLU A 83 15.69 2.55 24.56
C GLU A 83 16.52 1.31 24.20
N ALA A 84 16.05 0.50 23.24
CA ALA A 84 16.77 -0.68 22.76
C ALA A 84 18.12 -0.34 22.09
N LEU A 85 18.20 0.78 21.37
CA LEU A 85 19.44 1.31 20.82
C LEU A 85 20.38 1.81 21.92
N GLY A 86 19.86 2.29 23.04
CA GLY A 86 20.63 2.62 24.24
C GLY A 86 21.22 1.38 24.92
N GLU A 87 20.49 0.26 24.92
CA GLU A 87 20.97 -1.03 25.42
C GLU A 87 22.03 -1.67 24.51
N LEU A 88 22.02 -1.39 23.20
CA LEU A 88 23.08 -1.75 22.28
C LEU A 88 24.27 -0.79 22.47
N PRO A 89 25.34 -1.16 23.19
CA PRO A 89 26.42 -0.24 23.52
C PRO A 89 27.16 0.17 22.23
N LEU A 90 26.76 1.30 21.66
CA LEU A 90 27.21 1.77 20.34
C LEU A 90 28.64 2.32 20.31
N LYS A 91 29.43 2.17 21.39
CA LYS A 91 30.80 2.66 21.45
C LYS A 91 31.73 1.67 22.14
N ARG A 92 32.55 1.03 21.29
CA ARG A 92 33.95 0.58 21.53
C ARG A 92 34.18 -0.86 22.00
N GLU A 93 33.50 -1.83 21.41
CA GLU A 93 33.93 -3.24 21.53
C GLU A 93 34.57 -3.82 20.26
N ILE A 94 34.78 -3.01 19.21
CA ILE A 94 35.55 -3.51 18.05
C ILE A 94 36.94 -4.01 18.50
N PRO A 95 37.74 -3.29 19.30
CA PRO A 95 39.05 -3.81 19.72
C PRO A 95 38.96 -5.07 20.60
N SER A 96 37.99 -5.16 21.52
CA SER A 96 37.82 -6.33 22.38
C SER A 96 37.38 -7.55 21.57
N LEU A 97 36.39 -7.42 20.68
CA LEU A 97 35.97 -8.51 19.80
C LEU A 97 37.11 -9.00 18.89
N LEU A 98 37.93 -8.07 18.39
CA LEU A 98 39.12 -8.42 17.60
C LEU A 98 40.11 -9.25 18.41
N THR A 99 40.38 -8.86 19.64
CA THR A 99 41.27 -9.60 20.54
C THR A 99 40.67 -10.95 20.92
N SER A 100 39.38 -11.02 21.27
CA SER A 100 38.70 -12.27 21.63
C SER A 100 38.69 -13.27 20.48
N ILE A 101 38.39 -12.85 19.24
CA ILE A 101 38.45 -13.73 18.06
C ILE A 101 39.90 -14.15 17.77
N GLY A 102 40.85 -13.23 17.96
CA GLY A 102 42.29 -13.48 17.83
C GLY A 102 42.79 -14.59 18.77
N ASP A 103 42.45 -14.45 20.05
CA ASP A 103 42.82 -15.38 21.10
C ASP A 103 42.13 -16.72 20.93
N LEU A 104 40.87 -16.73 20.51
CA LEU A 104 40.11 -17.96 20.23
C LEU A 104 40.70 -18.73 19.05
N ALA A 105 41.10 -18.05 17.97
CA ALA A 105 41.76 -18.69 16.84
C ALA A 105 43.10 -19.31 17.26
N LYS A 106 43.88 -18.59 18.06
CA LYS A 106 45.17 -19.05 18.59
C LYS A 106 45.01 -20.24 19.55
N ASP A 107 43.99 -20.23 20.42
CA ASP A 107 43.66 -21.33 21.33
C ASP A 107 43.29 -22.62 20.56
N LYS A 108 42.59 -22.48 19.43
CA LYS A 108 42.29 -23.62 18.54
C LYS A 108 43.44 -23.98 17.59
N GLY A 109 44.59 -23.32 17.69
CA GLY A 109 45.78 -23.61 16.88
C GLY A 109 45.68 -23.16 15.42
N LEU A 110 44.81 -22.18 15.12
CA LEU A 110 44.73 -21.52 13.83
C LEU A 110 45.62 -20.27 13.80
N GLU A 111 46.30 -20.07 12.67
CA GLU A 111 47.09 -18.88 12.42
C GLU A 111 46.27 -17.85 11.63
N ILE A 112 46.20 -16.62 12.15
CA ILE A 112 45.50 -15.51 11.47
C ILE A 112 46.46 -14.85 10.49
N LEU A 113 46.22 -15.05 9.19
CA LEU A 113 47.03 -14.47 8.12
C LEU A 113 46.66 -13.01 7.84
N ARG A 114 45.37 -12.68 7.94
CA ARG A 114 44.89 -11.32 7.66
C ARG A 114 43.55 -11.07 8.32
N PHE A 115 43.46 -9.95 9.01
CA PHE A 115 42.20 -9.37 9.46
C PHE A 115 42.05 -8.00 8.82
N LYS A 116 40.96 -7.76 8.08
CA LYS A 116 40.69 -6.45 7.48
C LYS A 116 39.22 -6.06 7.68
N PRO A 117 38.92 -5.09 8.56
CA PRO A 117 37.60 -4.48 8.60
C PRO A 117 37.39 -3.62 7.35
N ALA A 118 36.20 -3.71 6.78
CA ALA A 118 35.75 -2.87 5.69
C ALA A 118 35.15 -1.56 6.24
N LYS A 119 34.78 -0.66 5.32
CA LYS A 119 34.12 0.59 5.70
C LYS A 119 32.72 0.30 6.26
N GLU A 120 32.37 1.01 7.31
CA GLU A 120 31.05 0.98 7.93
C GLU A 120 29.95 1.33 6.91
N SER A 121 28.87 0.57 6.94
CA SER A 121 27.70 0.71 6.07
C SER A 121 26.47 0.96 6.94
N ILE A 122 25.99 2.21 6.93
CA ILE A 122 24.84 2.63 7.72
C ILE A 122 23.55 2.11 7.07
N LYS A 123 22.77 1.33 7.81
CA LYS A 123 21.49 0.75 7.44
C LYS A 123 20.39 1.29 8.34
N GLY A 124 19.85 2.46 7.99
CA GLY A 124 18.72 3.07 8.71
C GLY A 124 19.00 3.28 10.21
N PHE A 125 18.61 2.32 11.04
CA PHE A 125 18.75 2.34 12.50
C PHE A 125 19.99 1.60 13.04
N TYR A 126 20.77 0.91 12.22
CA TYR A 126 21.98 0.20 12.63
C TYR A 126 23.12 0.40 11.63
N ALA A 127 24.35 0.07 12.00
CA ALA A 127 25.50 0.12 11.11
C ALA A 127 26.20 -1.23 11.06
N GLU A 128 26.49 -1.70 9.86
CA GLU A 128 27.23 -2.94 9.62
C GLU A 128 28.71 -2.62 9.38
N VAL A 129 29.60 -3.34 10.05
CA VAL A 129 31.06 -3.27 9.79
C VAL A 129 31.51 -4.63 9.26
N PRO A 130 31.56 -4.84 7.92
CA PRO A 130 31.96 -6.11 7.36
C PRO A 130 33.43 -6.40 7.67
N VAL A 131 33.74 -7.66 7.99
CA VAL A 131 35.10 -8.10 8.32
C VAL A 131 35.55 -9.20 7.36
N THR A 132 36.75 -9.05 6.80
CA THR A 132 37.41 -10.13 6.05
C THR A 132 38.51 -10.76 6.91
N LEU A 133 38.40 -12.07 7.13
CA LEU A 133 39.35 -12.89 7.88
C LEU A 133 40.01 -13.91 6.95
N LYS A 134 41.34 -14.05 7.04
CA LYS A 134 42.12 -15.15 6.44
C LYS A 134 42.79 -15.95 7.54
N LEU A 135 42.51 -17.25 7.57
CA LEU A 135 43.02 -18.21 8.54
C LEU A 135 43.83 -19.31 7.85
N SER A 136 44.81 -19.87 8.54
CA SER A 136 45.59 -21.03 8.13
C SER A 136 45.60 -22.09 9.24
N GLY A 137 45.43 -23.35 8.88
CA GLY A 137 45.43 -24.47 9.82
C GLY A 137 44.74 -25.71 9.26
N SER A 138 44.54 -26.72 10.11
CA SER A 138 43.85 -27.95 9.73
C SER A 138 42.32 -27.80 9.72
N TYR A 139 41.64 -28.67 8.98
CA TYR A 139 40.18 -28.69 8.88
C TYR A 139 39.48 -28.83 10.24
N HIS A 140 40.01 -29.67 11.14
CA HIS A 140 39.41 -29.88 12.47
C HIS A 140 39.51 -28.63 13.35
N GLN A 141 40.63 -27.91 13.27
CA GLN A 141 40.83 -26.66 14.00
C GLN A 141 39.89 -25.57 13.48
N ALA A 142 39.68 -25.49 12.15
CA ALA A 142 38.73 -24.57 11.54
C ALA A 142 37.29 -24.85 12.00
N ALA A 143 36.87 -26.12 12.02
CA ALA A 143 35.54 -26.50 12.50
C ALA A 143 35.33 -26.14 13.97
N ALA A 144 36.32 -26.44 14.83
CA ALA A 144 36.27 -26.10 16.26
C ALA A 144 36.23 -24.58 16.51
N PHE A 145 36.91 -23.80 15.67
CA PHE A 145 36.86 -22.34 15.73
C PHE A 145 35.48 -21.79 15.35
N PHE A 146 34.88 -22.25 14.25
CA PHE A 146 33.55 -21.78 13.85
C PHE A 146 32.46 -22.15 14.86
N ASP A 147 32.56 -23.33 15.49
CA ASP A 147 31.66 -23.73 16.59
C ASP A 147 31.86 -22.88 17.85
N ALA A 148 33.09 -22.45 18.14
CA ALA A 148 33.35 -21.57 19.26
C ALA A 148 32.87 -20.13 19.01
N VAL A 149 33.01 -19.61 17.78
CA VAL A 149 32.51 -18.29 17.38
C VAL A 149 30.98 -18.24 17.40
N SER A 150 30.28 -19.33 17.04
CA SER A 150 28.81 -19.35 17.08
C SER A 150 28.22 -19.35 18.50
N LYS A 151 29.04 -19.65 19.51
CA LYS A 151 28.68 -19.67 20.93
C LYS A 151 29.17 -18.45 21.70
N MET A 152 29.81 -17.48 21.03
CA MET A 152 30.13 -16.18 21.63
C MET A 152 28.86 -15.34 21.70
N GLU A 153 28.50 -14.90 22.91
CA GLU A 153 27.43 -13.94 23.20
C GLU A 153 27.93 -12.50 23.02
#